data_AF-A0A950ZTN8-F1
#
_entry.id   AF-A0A950ZTN8-F1
#
_cell.length_a   1.000
_cell.length_b   1.000
_cell.length_c   1.000
_cell.angle_alpha   90.00
_cell.angle_beta   90.00
_cell.angle_gamma   90.00
#
_symmetry.space_group_name_H-M   'P 1'
#
loop_
_entity.id
_entity.type
_entity.pdbx_description
1 polymer ?
#
loop_
_entity_poly.entity_id
_entity_poly.type
_entity_poly.pdbx_seq_one_letter_code
_entity_poly.pdbx_strand_id
1 'polypeptide(L)'
;RYRVALEIDGVQARLAATQAGLGVMGVFVPPYALEHLSTLLCPLRLSSPPPKLEFGLVVPPEHLQTVASQQFAEWLRTVSSRRVPADNQKGGHDGPPWIGER
;
A
#
# COMPACT_ATOMS: atom_id res chain seq x y z
N ARG A 1 28.75 1.87 13.68
CA ARG A 1 27.48 1.76 12.91
C ARG A 1 26.54 0.87 13.69
N TYR A 2 25.58 1.45 14.42
CA TYR A 2 24.55 0.70 15.12
C TYR A 2 23.32 0.64 14.22
N ARG A 3 22.86 -0.58 13.91
CA ARG A 3 21.65 -0.84 13.14
C ARG A 3 20.62 -1.32 14.15
N VAL A 4 19.87 -0.39 14.74
CA VAL A 4 18.71 -0.76 15.58
C VAL A 4 17.59 -1.11 14.61
N ALA A 5 17.39 -2.40 14.39
CA ALA A 5 16.23 -2.92 13.67
C ALA A 5 15.29 -3.50 14.72
N LEU A 6 14.10 -2.91 14.87
CA LEU A 6 13.06 -3.49 15.68
C LEU A 6 12.44 -4.64 14.87
N GLU A 7 12.65 -5.87 15.34
CA GLU A 7 11.98 -7.05 14.78
C GLU A 7 10.57 -7.11 15.34
N ILE A 8 9.59 -6.94 14.44
CA ILE A 8 8.18 -6.98 14.77
C ILE A 8 7.54 -8.05 13.90
N ASP A 9 6.78 -8.95 14.48
CA ASP A 9 6.03 -9.96 13.74
C ASP A 9 4.65 -9.46 13.31
N GLY A 10 4.28 -9.77 12.08
CA GLY A 10 3.00 -9.39 11.49
C GLY A 10 2.98 -7.98 10.88
N VAL A 11 2.24 -7.86 9.77
CA VAL A 11 2.11 -6.60 9.01
C VAL A 11 1.45 -5.50 9.85
N GLN A 12 0.45 -5.85 10.66
CA GLN A 12 -0.31 -4.88 11.46
C GLN A 12 0.56 -4.21 12.53
N ALA A 13 1.43 -4.96 13.21
CA ALA A 13 2.29 -4.41 14.25
C ALA A 13 3.41 -3.53 13.65
N ARG A 14 3.95 -3.91 12.48
CA ARG A 14 4.89 -3.06 11.72
C ARG A 14 4.24 -1.76 11.26
N LEU A 15 2.99 -1.83 10.80
CA LEU A 15 2.22 -0.65 10.41
C LEU A 15 2.03 0.29 11.60
N ALA A 16 1.60 -0.24 12.76
CA ALA A 16 1.41 0.54 13.98
C ALA A 16 2.72 1.21 14.46
N ALA A 17 3.84 0.49 14.45
CA ALA A 17 5.14 1.04 14.81
C ALA A 17 5.59 2.17 13.86
N THR A 18 5.31 2.02 12.56
CA THR A 18 5.60 3.04 11.55
C THR A 18 4.73 4.28 11.76
N GLN A 19 3.44 4.09 12.03
CA GLN A 19 2.50 5.19 12.37
C GLN A 19 2.92 5.93 13.65
N ALA A 20 3.55 5.23 14.60
CA ALA A 20 4.10 5.82 15.82
C ALA A 20 5.47 6.52 15.61
N GLY A 21 6.01 6.56 14.38
CA GLY A 21 7.27 7.23 14.07
C GLY A 21 8.53 6.44 14.45
N LEU A 22 8.40 5.13 14.73
CA LEU A 22 9.52 4.29 15.14
C LEU A 22 10.39 3.79 13.98
N GLY A 23 10.07 4.17 12.74
CA GLY A 23 10.86 3.80 11.57
C GLY A 23 10.16 4.07 10.25
N VAL A 24 10.71 3.48 9.18
CA VAL A 24 10.14 3.47 7.83
C VAL A 24 9.82 2.05 7.42
N MET A 25 8.73 1.86 6.68
CA MET A 25 8.30 0.55 6.20
C MET A 25 8.16 0.56 4.68
N GLY A 26 8.82 -0.39 4.02
CA GLY A 26 8.54 -0.72 2.63
C GLY A 26 7.27 -1.57 2.56
N VAL A 27 6.29 -1.12 1.79
CA VAL A 27 5.03 -1.83 1.57
C VAL A 27 4.73 -1.94 0.09
N PHE A 28 4.13 -3.06 -0.29
CA PHE A 28 3.53 -3.22 -1.61
C PHE A 28 2.03 -3.10 -1.46
N VAL A 29 1.50 -2.00 -1.97
CA VAL A 29 0.09 -1.65 -1.83
C VAL A 29 -0.59 -1.92 -3.16
N PRO A 30 -1.53 -2.88 -3.23
CA PRO A 30 -2.32 -3.06 -4.44
C PRO A 30 -3.19 -1.82 -4.69
N PRO A 31 -3.53 -1.49 -5.95
CA PRO A 31 -4.24 -0.25 -6.29
C PRO A 31 -5.53 0.00 -5.48
N TYR A 32 -6.26 -1.05 -5.12
CA TYR A 32 -7.50 -0.95 -4.34
C TYR A 32 -7.29 -0.63 -2.84
N ALA A 33 -6.08 -0.80 -2.31
CA ALA A 33 -5.78 -0.60 -0.89
C ALA A 33 -5.11 0.77 -0.61
N LEU A 34 -4.90 1.58 -1.66
CA LEU A 34 -4.13 2.81 -1.57
C LEU A 34 -4.77 3.85 -0.63
N GLU A 35 -6.09 4.03 -0.72
CA GLU A 35 -6.85 5.01 0.07
C GLU A 35 -6.76 4.77 1.58
N HIS A 36 -6.66 3.51 2.00
CA HIS A 36 -6.62 3.15 3.42
C HIS A 36 -5.27 3.44 4.08
N LEU A 37 -4.17 3.48 3.30
CA LEU A 37 -2.82 3.73 3.84
C LEU A 37 -2.45 5.21 3.85
N SER A 38 -3.01 6.02 2.95
CA SER A 38 -2.63 7.44 2.79
C SER A 38 -3.15 8.37 3.89
N THR A 39 -4.03 7.92 4.77
CA THR A 39 -4.61 8.74 5.84
C THR A 39 -3.65 8.92 7.03
N LEU A 40 -2.71 8.00 7.23
CA LEU A 40 -1.84 7.97 8.42
C LEU A 40 -0.35 7.92 8.09
N LEU A 41 0.02 7.66 6.83
CA LEU A 41 1.42 7.54 6.41
C LEU A 41 1.67 8.26 5.08
N CYS A 42 2.85 8.87 4.96
CA CYS A 42 3.28 9.55 3.75
C CYS A 42 4.19 8.63 2.90
N PRO A 43 3.91 8.43 1.60
CA PRO A 43 4.75 7.62 0.73
C PRO A 43 6.09 8.31 0.44
N LEU A 44 7.20 7.59 0.64
CA LEU A 44 8.53 8.04 0.24
C LEU A 44 8.78 7.71 -1.23
N ARG A 45 9.35 8.66 -1.99
CA ARG A 45 9.75 8.45 -3.38
C ARG A 45 11.05 7.65 -3.43
N LEU A 46 11.04 6.54 -4.16
CA LEU A 46 12.25 5.78 -4.46
C LEU A 46 12.86 6.29 -5.77
N SER A 47 14.18 6.36 -5.84
CA SER A 47 14.94 6.83 -7.01
C SER A 47 14.85 5.91 -8.23
N SER A 48 14.35 4.69 -8.04
CA SER A 48 14.18 3.69 -9.08
C SER A 48 12.81 3.05 -8.94
N PRO A 49 12.18 2.60 -10.05
CA PRO A 49 10.89 1.94 -9.97
C PRO A 49 11.02 0.68 -9.10
N PRO A 50 10.07 0.44 -8.18
CA PRO A 50 10.07 -0.77 -7.39
C PRO A 50 9.89 -2.00 -8.28
N PRO A 51 10.37 -3.19 -7.86
CA PRO A 51 10.15 -4.43 -8.60
C PRO A 51 8.65 -4.69 -8.79
N LYS A 52 8.29 -5.25 -9.95
CA LYS A 52 6.93 -5.71 -10.20
C LYS A 52 6.66 -6.97 -9.38
N LEU A 53 5.52 -7.02 -8.71
CA LEU A 53 5.03 -8.22 -8.04
C LEU A 53 4.02 -8.94 -8.91
N GLU A 54 4.15 -10.25 -8.97
CA GLU A 54 3.16 -11.15 -9.53
C GLU A 54 2.29 -11.68 -8.40
N PHE A 55 0.97 -11.51 -8.54
CA PHE A 55 -0.02 -12.07 -7.63
C PHE A 55 -0.83 -13.11 -8.39
N GLY A 56 -0.95 -14.30 -7.82
CA GLY A 56 -1.67 -15.42 -8.41
C GLY A 56 -2.45 -16.20 -7.37
N LEU A 57 -3.43 -16.97 -7.85
CA LEU A 57 -4.13 -17.94 -7.04
C LEU A 57 -3.42 -19.29 -7.17
N VAL A 58 -3.23 -19.95 -6.04
CA VAL A 58 -2.64 -21.29 -5.98
C VAL A 58 -3.68 -22.22 -5.38
N VAL A 59 -3.89 -23.35 -6.04
CA VAL A 59 -4.71 -24.45 -5.55
C VAL A 59 -3.95 -25.76 -5.74
N PRO A 60 -4.20 -26.80 -4.93
CA PRO A 60 -3.67 -28.12 -5.18
C PRO A 60 -4.10 -28.63 -6.58
N PRO A 61 -3.27 -29.43 -7.27
CA PRO A 61 -3.57 -29.90 -8.61
C PRO A 61 -4.92 -30.64 -8.74
N GLU A 62 -5.32 -31.39 -7.71
CA GLU A 62 -6.59 -32.10 -7.63
C GLU A 62 -7.83 -31.17 -7.56
N HIS A 63 -7.62 -29.88 -7.30
CA HIS A 63 -8.64 -28.85 -7.23
C HIS A 63 -8.53 -27.83 -8.39
N LEU A 64 -7.77 -28.18 -9.44
CA LEU A 64 -7.62 -27.36 -10.64
C LEU A 64 -9.01 -27.08 -11.24
N GLN A 65 -9.46 -25.83 -11.08
CA GLN A 65 -10.47 -25.20 -11.93
C GLN A 65 -11.92 -25.62 -11.68
N THR A 66 -12.39 -25.48 -10.44
CA THR A 66 -13.84 -25.38 -10.22
C THR A 66 -14.38 -24.08 -10.82
N VAL A 67 -15.66 -24.06 -11.22
CA VAL A 67 -16.35 -22.84 -11.67
C VAL A 67 -16.20 -21.71 -10.64
N ALA A 68 -16.29 -22.04 -9.34
CA ALA A 68 -16.12 -21.08 -8.26
C ALA A 68 -14.71 -20.46 -8.23
N SER A 69 -13.65 -21.27 -8.42
CA SER A 69 -12.27 -20.76 -8.46
C SER A 69 -12.02 -19.82 -9.65
N GLN A 70 -12.65 -20.10 -10.80
CA GLN A 70 -12.57 -19.25 -11.98
C GLN A 70 -13.31 -17.93 -11.77
N GLN A 71 -14.53 -17.98 -11.23
CA GLN A 71 -15.31 -16.79 -10.89
C GLN A 71 -14.59 -15.92 -9.85
N PHE A 72 -13.98 -16.54 -8.85
CA PHE A 72 -13.18 -15.83 -7.86
C PHE A 72 -11.94 -15.18 -8.48
N ALA A 73 -11.24 -15.89 -9.39
CA ALA A 73 -10.12 -15.31 -10.12
C ALA A 73 -10.54 -14.12 -11.00
N GLU A 74 -11.67 -14.23 -11.69
CA GLU A 74 -12.26 -13.15 -12.49
C GLU A 74 -12.54 -11.91 -11.65
N TRP A 75 -13.19 -12.12 -10.49
CA TRP A 75 -13.48 -11.06 -9.53
C TRP A 75 -12.19 -10.41 -9.01
N LEU A 76 -11.19 -11.21 -8.63
CA LEU A 76 -9.89 -10.71 -8.18
C LEU A 76 -9.21 -9.83 -9.21
N ARG A 77 -9.20 -10.24 -10.49
CA ARG A 77 -8.65 -9.41 -11.59
C ARG A 77 -9.38 -8.08 -11.70
N THR A 78 -10.70 -8.08 -11.53
CA THR A 78 -11.52 -6.88 -11.62
C THR A 78 -11.18 -5.90 -10.50
N VAL A 79 -11.12 -6.37 -9.25
CA VAL A 79 -10.81 -5.50 -8.10
C VAL A 79 -9.34 -5.08 -8.06
N SER A 80 -8.41 -5.92 -8.53
CA SER A 80 -6.98 -5.60 -8.60
C SER A 80 -6.64 -4.58 -9.68
N SER A 81 -7.40 -4.58 -10.78
CA SER A 81 -7.17 -3.68 -11.93
C SER A 81 -7.88 -2.33 -11.79
N ARG A 82 -8.78 -2.20 -10.82
CA ARG A 82 -9.49 -0.95 -10.54
C ARG A 82 -8.49 0.09 -10.03
N ARG A 83 -8.05 0.96 -10.93
CA ARG A 83 -7.30 2.17 -10.57
C ARG A 83 -8.26 3.15 -9.91
N VAL A 84 -7.90 3.68 -8.75
CA VAL A 84 -8.48 4.94 -8.27
C VAL A 84 -7.98 6.05 -9.22
N PRO A 85 -8.85 6.87 -9.84
CA PRO A 85 -8.42 7.96 -10.69
C PRO A 85 -7.49 8.91 -9.92
N ALA A 86 -6.40 9.35 -10.55
CA ALA A 86 -5.42 10.27 -9.98
C ALA A 86 -5.95 11.73 -9.82
N ASP A 87 -7.26 11.95 -9.90
CA ASP A 87 -7.83 13.27 -10.11
C ASP A 87 -8.03 14.10 -8.83
N ASN A 88 -7.65 13.55 -7.66
CA ASN A 88 -7.75 14.27 -6.39
C ASN A 88 -6.46 14.96 -5.93
N GLN A 89 -5.48 15.16 -6.84
CA GLN A 89 -4.26 15.96 -6.58
C GLN A 89 -4.35 17.43 -7.03
N LYS A 90 -5.53 17.94 -7.36
CA LYS A 90 -5.78 19.39 -7.49
C LYS A 90 -6.60 19.92 -6.31
N GLY A 91 -6.02 19.83 -5.11
CA GLY A 91 -6.46 20.58 -3.94
C GLY A 91 -5.42 21.65 -3.62
N GLY A 92 -5.76 22.89 -3.97
CA GLY A 92 -5.20 24.18 -3.51
C GLY A 92 -3.80 24.21 -2.91
N HIS A 93 -2.87 24.81 -3.66
CA HIS A 93 -1.66 25.39 -3.09
C HIS A 93 -2.00 26.77 -2.48
N ASP A 94 -2.90 26.80 -1.48
CA ASP A 94 -3.10 27.95 -0.60
C ASP A 94 -2.57 27.55 0.78
N GLY A 95 -1.34 27.96 1.07
CA GLY A 95 -0.77 27.84 2.41
C GLY A 95 -1.54 28.71 3.41
N PRO A 96 -1.65 28.31 4.69
CA PRO A 96 -2.32 29.13 5.69
C PRO A 96 -1.51 30.42 5.96
N PRO A 97 -2.13 31.62 5.96
CA PRO A 97 -1.45 32.88 6.20
C PRO A 97 -1.40 33.20 7.69
N TRP A 98 -0.80 32.35 8.53
CA TRP A 98 -0.67 32.63 9.97
C TRP A 98 0.61 32.06 10.58
N ILE A 99 1.76 32.55 10.13
CA ILE A 99 2.92 32.69 11.00
C ILE A 99 3.37 34.14 10.88
N GLY A 100 2.80 35.00 11.72
CA GLY A 100 3.40 36.28 12.06
C GLY A 100 4.11 36.11 13.39
N GLU A 101 5.42 36.37 13.43
CA GLU A 101 6.12 36.81 14.64
C GLU A 101 7.26 37.76 14.25
N ARG A 102 7.08 39.04 14.64
CA ARG A 102 8.05 40.11 14.95
C ARG A 102 9.00 40.63 13.87
#